data_AF-A0A350YCL2-F1
#
_entry.id   AF-A0A350YCL2-F1
#
_cell.length_a   1.000
_cell.length_b   1.000
_cell.length_c   1.000
_cell.angle_alpha   90.00
_cell.angle_beta   90.00
_cell.angle_gamma   90.00
#
_symmetry.space_group_name_H-M   'P 1'
#
loop_
_entity.id
_entity.type
_entity.pdbx_description
1 polymer ?
#
loop_
_entity_poly.entity_id
_entity_poly.type
_entity_poly.pdbx_seq_one_letter_code
_entity_poly.pdbx_strand_id
1 'polypeptide(L)'
;MPRALRIRGEFQKQVKLALTPNGFPSQKALAEEIGIALCTVSNFLNGKPVSLINFQEICFKLGLNWKEIADFNLPQNPLESNPDLNQESDLDTTRILLSDHSKNSYLIEQLCEELEAVRESVFISEDWQQFSNEELNQYDCFLLLVSHHSAQISNIIMEEIQRVQELRNSRYNGQPAIFLIHVDSVMSLPLNHPLLPHIQGILQREFPQTDIQTLVQEILELLQADPLPKPPVESNDLKQFSEKISNLNLSKNWLLTYIGEDQLLKLGALEDDLKNKGDRRIQSGYSYWGVGPVQMWNWACTDRTYHMRKNILEFPHYARQLAQYVDKERYNFVSLGVGEGSKDRSILSDFFNKHGSIETENDFLYIPVDMSLDMLRVAVETIQETNPLPLHRCIAIQRDFESFQGMQEIAYIAQSLGSQKPILYGFIGNTIANVDNPKQVLGNIVNVMRTEDLLIFEAQIVNASVLEVERRQETIESVQREYLSHCFRNFALSALLQNTDLTIEPNERGNSYIVDVDLYQWDYGQVLQIDCFFENNTDRPLYMTLITEETVMLDKKERIRLYRSRKFPQHTLHNFVHASGLRILGQNQYLSEKGTGFIVMMLQRQN
;
A
#
# COMPACT_ATOMS: atom_id res chain seq x y z
N MET A 1 -12.14 26.21 -6.23
CA MET A 1 -11.54 27.57 -6.14
C MET A 1 -10.03 27.41 -6.28
N PRO A 2 -9.28 28.38 -6.85
CA PRO A 2 -7.83 28.27 -7.00
C PRO A 2 -7.17 28.07 -5.63
N ARG A 3 -6.30 27.06 -5.50
CA ARG A 3 -5.55 26.77 -4.25
C ARG A 3 -4.42 27.78 -4.01
N ALA A 4 -3.91 28.41 -5.08
CA ALA A 4 -2.96 29.51 -5.04
C ALA A 4 -3.48 30.71 -5.85
N LEU A 5 -3.12 31.92 -5.43
CA LEU A 5 -3.45 33.18 -6.08
C LEU A 5 -2.18 34.01 -6.30
N ARG A 6 -2.17 34.82 -7.36
CA ARG A 6 -1.14 35.83 -7.60
C ARG A 6 -1.78 37.18 -7.83
N ILE A 7 -0.99 38.23 -7.66
CA ILE A 7 -1.43 39.61 -7.92
C ILE A 7 -1.44 39.84 -9.43
N ARG A 8 -2.53 40.40 -9.97
CA ARG A 8 -2.59 40.89 -11.35
C ARG A 8 -1.47 41.91 -11.59
N GLY A 9 -0.79 41.81 -12.74
CA GLY A 9 0.38 42.64 -13.05
C GLY A 9 0.15 44.15 -12.89
N GLU A 10 -1.06 44.63 -13.18
CA GLU A 10 -1.45 46.03 -13.06
C GLU A 10 -1.52 46.55 -11.61
N PHE A 11 -1.73 45.67 -10.63
CA PHE A 11 -1.84 46.02 -9.20
C PHE A 11 -0.53 45.87 -8.42
N GLN A 12 0.51 45.24 -8.99
CA GLN A 12 1.77 44.97 -8.27
C GLN A 12 2.43 46.24 -7.70
N LYS A 13 2.42 47.35 -8.46
CA LYS A 13 2.95 48.63 -7.97
C LYS A 13 2.14 49.19 -6.81
N GLN A 14 0.81 49.06 -6.85
CA GLN A 14 -0.09 49.51 -5.78
C GLN A 14 0.14 48.70 -4.50
N VAL A 15 0.30 47.38 -4.62
CA VAL A 15 0.53 46.51 -3.46
C VAL A 15 1.90 46.79 -2.81
N LYS A 16 2.95 47.01 -3.60
CA LYS A 16 4.27 47.42 -3.04
C LYS A 16 4.21 48.76 -2.32
N LEU A 17 3.41 49.72 -2.82
CA LEU A 17 3.21 51.03 -2.17
C LEU A 17 2.36 50.95 -0.90
N ALA A 18 1.60 49.88 -0.69
CA ALA A 18 0.74 49.70 0.49
C ALA A 18 1.50 49.32 1.77
N LEU A 19 2.78 48.92 1.68
CA LEU A 19 3.58 48.53 2.85
C LEU A 19 3.75 49.69 3.86
N THR A 20 4.29 50.81 3.41
CA THR A 20 4.64 51.95 4.28
C THR A 20 3.40 52.66 4.87
N PRO A 21 2.32 52.94 4.11
CA PRO A 21 1.12 53.55 4.65
C PRO A 21 0.38 52.70 5.70
N ASN A 22 0.54 51.36 5.64
CA ASN A 22 -0.05 50.44 6.61
C ASN A 22 0.89 50.12 7.80
N GLY A 23 1.94 50.91 8.00
CA GLY A 23 2.80 50.82 9.18
C GLY A 23 3.93 49.80 9.09
N PHE A 24 4.19 49.21 7.91
CA PHE A 24 5.27 48.25 7.71
C PHE A 24 6.49 48.93 7.09
N PRO A 25 7.57 49.17 7.85
CA PRO A 25 8.79 49.80 7.34
C PRO A 25 9.58 48.89 6.38
N SER A 26 9.31 47.58 6.39
CA SER A 26 9.97 46.59 5.53
C SER A 26 9.07 45.37 5.31
N GLN A 27 9.40 44.55 4.30
CA GLN A 27 8.74 43.25 4.07
C GLN A 27 8.94 42.30 5.27
N LYS A 28 10.10 42.40 5.92
CA LYS A 28 10.44 41.62 7.12
C LYS A 28 9.51 41.94 8.28
N ALA A 29 9.20 43.21 8.51
CA ALA A 29 8.26 43.62 9.55
C ALA A 29 6.84 43.08 9.29
N LEU A 30 6.42 42.97 8.03
CA LEU A 30 5.14 42.37 7.65
C LEU A 30 5.14 40.85 7.86
N ALA A 31 6.22 40.17 7.48
CA ALA A 31 6.37 38.73 7.66
C ALA A 31 6.33 38.33 9.15
N GLU A 32 7.06 39.06 10.00
CA GLU A 32 7.09 38.86 11.45
C GLU A 32 5.72 39.10 12.11
N GLU A 33 4.98 40.12 11.69
CA GLU A 33 3.66 40.46 12.23
C GLU A 33 2.56 39.44 11.84
N ILE A 34 2.70 38.81 10.67
CA ILE A 34 1.74 37.81 10.17
C ILE A 34 2.14 36.39 10.61
N GLY A 35 3.41 36.15 10.96
CA GLY A 35 3.90 34.84 11.33
C GLY A 35 4.08 33.90 10.12
N ILE A 36 4.39 34.46 8.94
CA ILE A 36 4.67 33.71 7.70
C ILE A 36 6.10 34.00 7.22
N ALA A 37 6.64 33.11 6.38
CA ALA A 37 7.99 33.28 5.85
C ALA A 37 8.16 34.57 5.02
N LEU A 38 9.35 35.19 5.12
CA LEU A 38 9.68 36.41 4.35
C LEU A 38 9.61 36.15 2.84
N CYS A 39 10.01 34.96 2.39
CA CYS A 39 9.91 34.55 0.99
C CYS A 39 8.46 34.56 0.49
N THR A 40 7.48 34.18 1.30
CA THR A 40 6.05 34.23 0.97
C THR A 40 5.57 35.67 0.77
N VAL A 41 5.99 36.59 1.65
CA VAL A 41 5.70 38.02 1.50
C VAL A 41 6.37 38.59 0.24
N SER A 42 7.63 38.23 -0.02
CA SER A 42 8.35 38.63 -1.24
C SER A 42 7.69 38.09 -2.51
N ASN A 43 7.28 36.82 -2.52
CA ASN A 43 6.58 36.17 -3.61
C ASN A 43 5.25 36.89 -3.91
N PHE A 44 4.45 37.15 -2.88
CA PHE A 44 3.23 37.94 -3.00
C PHE A 44 3.52 39.32 -3.62
N LEU A 45 4.44 40.10 -3.06
CA LEU A 45 4.74 41.46 -3.53
C LEU A 45 5.29 41.51 -4.96
N ASN A 46 5.96 40.44 -5.41
CA ASN A 46 6.48 40.32 -6.78
C ASN A 46 5.47 39.67 -7.74
N GLY A 47 4.25 39.39 -7.29
CA GLY A 47 3.18 38.81 -8.10
C GLY A 47 3.41 37.35 -8.50
N LYS A 48 4.20 36.62 -7.71
CA LYS A 48 4.30 35.16 -7.80
C LYS A 48 3.10 34.51 -7.08
N PRO A 49 2.67 33.29 -7.47
CA PRO A 49 1.60 32.58 -6.78
C PRO A 49 1.95 32.27 -5.32
N VAL A 50 0.99 32.49 -4.42
CA VAL A 50 1.05 32.09 -3.00
C VAL A 50 -0.26 31.42 -2.61
N SER A 51 -0.29 30.63 -1.54
CA SER A 51 -1.51 29.93 -1.09
C SER A 51 -2.67 30.91 -0.89
N LEU A 52 -3.91 30.46 -1.12
CA LEU A 52 -5.11 31.29 -0.95
C LEU A 52 -5.18 31.95 0.44
N ILE A 53 -4.81 31.20 1.49
CA ILE A 53 -4.82 31.67 2.88
C ILE A 53 -3.80 32.80 3.05
N ASN A 54 -2.55 32.58 2.65
CA ASN A 54 -1.49 33.59 2.73
C ASN A 54 -1.83 34.82 1.89
N PHE A 55 -2.41 34.63 0.70
CA PHE A 55 -2.87 35.73 -0.15
C PHE A 55 -3.92 36.60 0.56
N GLN A 56 -4.93 35.97 1.16
CA GLN A 56 -5.99 36.67 1.88
C GLN A 56 -5.46 37.39 3.13
N GLU A 57 -4.58 36.73 3.88
CA GLU A 57 -4.05 37.25 5.13
C GLU A 57 -3.12 38.45 4.91
N ILE A 58 -2.25 38.38 3.90
CA ILE A 58 -1.40 39.52 3.50
C ILE A 58 -2.27 40.68 3.01
N CYS A 59 -3.29 40.42 2.18
CA CYS A 59 -4.20 41.47 1.72
C CYS A 59 -4.96 42.13 2.87
N PHE A 60 -5.45 41.33 3.83
CA PHE A 60 -6.16 41.81 5.00
C PHE A 60 -5.29 42.76 5.82
N LYS A 61 -4.02 42.40 6.08
CA LYS A 61 -3.07 43.21 6.83
C LYS A 61 -2.63 44.48 6.09
N LEU A 62 -2.60 44.45 4.77
CA LEU A 62 -2.30 45.62 3.93
C LEU A 62 -3.54 46.49 3.60
N GLY A 63 -4.71 46.15 4.14
CA GLY A 63 -5.96 46.88 3.87
C GLY A 63 -6.41 46.81 2.40
N LEU A 64 -6.04 45.75 1.69
CA LEU A 64 -6.33 45.54 0.28
C LEU A 64 -7.50 44.57 0.09
N ASN A 65 -8.38 44.85 -0.88
CA ASN A 65 -9.41 43.89 -1.27
C ASN A 65 -8.79 42.79 -2.13
N TRP A 66 -8.57 41.61 -1.55
CA TRP A 66 -7.93 40.49 -2.23
C TRP A 66 -8.66 40.08 -3.52
N LYS A 67 -9.99 40.21 -3.59
CA LYS A 67 -10.78 39.87 -4.79
C LYS A 67 -10.58 40.84 -5.94
N GLU A 68 -10.18 42.08 -5.67
CA GLU A 68 -9.94 43.07 -6.72
C GLU A 68 -8.57 42.90 -7.35
N ILE A 69 -7.59 42.52 -6.54
CA ILE A 69 -6.18 42.42 -6.96
C ILE A 69 -5.76 41.01 -7.40
N ALA A 70 -6.52 39.98 -7.03
CA ALA A 70 -6.25 38.60 -7.38
C ALA A 70 -6.47 38.33 -8.87
N ASP A 71 -5.48 37.66 -9.48
CA ASP A 71 -5.60 37.05 -10.79
C ASP A 71 -6.28 35.68 -10.65
N PHE A 72 -7.58 35.63 -10.94
CA PHE A 72 -8.37 34.39 -10.94
C PHE A 72 -8.19 33.57 -12.22
N ASN A 73 -7.49 34.11 -13.22
CA ASN A 73 -7.17 33.43 -14.47
C ASN A 73 -5.83 32.66 -14.38
N LEU A 74 -5.38 32.36 -13.16
CA LEU A 74 -4.37 31.34 -12.97
C LEU A 74 -4.90 30.01 -13.52
N PRO A 75 -4.12 29.27 -14.32
CA PRO A 75 -4.51 27.95 -14.76
C PRO A 75 -4.85 27.11 -13.53
N GLN A 76 -6.13 26.73 -13.38
CA GLN A 76 -6.48 25.63 -12.50
C GLN A 76 -6.02 24.38 -13.25
N ASN A 77 -4.86 23.84 -12.85
CA ASN A 77 -3.94 23.03 -13.65
C ASN A 77 -3.17 23.82 -14.73
N PRO A 78 -1.83 23.67 -14.85
CA PRO A 78 -1.09 24.06 -16.07
C PRO A 78 -1.50 23.27 -17.32
N LEU A 79 -2.51 22.41 -17.26
CA LEU A 79 -2.91 21.53 -18.35
C LEU A 79 -4.44 21.48 -18.39
N GLU A 80 -5.06 22.48 -19.03
CA GLU A 80 -6.33 22.32 -19.74
C GLU A 80 -6.70 23.65 -20.44
N SER A 81 -5.98 23.94 -21.53
CA SER A 81 -6.51 24.57 -22.74
C SER A 81 -5.38 24.89 -23.71
N ASN A 82 -4.97 23.90 -24.49
CA ASN A 82 -4.53 24.17 -25.86
C ASN A 82 -4.92 22.98 -26.74
N PRO A 83 -5.85 23.14 -27.72
CA PRO A 83 -6.22 22.05 -28.62
C PRO A 83 -5.19 21.77 -29.72
N ASP A 84 -4.05 22.46 -29.73
CA ASP A 84 -2.99 22.29 -30.71
C ASP A 84 -1.62 22.14 -30.04
N LEU A 85 -1.29 20.93 -29.56
CA LEU A 85 0.09 20.47 -29.36
C LEU A 85 0.17 18.94 -29.55
N ASN A 86 0.09 18.53 -30.82
CA ASN A 86 0.99 17.46 -31.28
C ASN A 86 2.37 18.11 -31.48
N GLN A 87 3.36 17.60 -30.76
CA GLN A 87 4.83 17.70 -30.96
C GLN A 87 5.61 18.26 -29.75
N GLU A 88 6.57 17.42 -29.35
CA GLU A 88 7.77 17.65 -28.53
C GLU A 88 7.64 17.57 -27.00
N SER A 89 8.45 16.66 -26.48
CA SER A 89 8.68 16.28 -25.09
C SER A 89 9.40 17.36 -24.32
N ASP A 90 8.77 17.90 -23.27
CA ASP A 90 9.45 18.68 -22.24
C ASP A 90 10.05 17.69 -21.21
N LEU A 91 11.13 17.04 -21.64
CA LEU A 91 12.00 16.19 -20.80
C LEU A 91 13.15 17.09 -20.33
N ASP A 92 13.12 17.62 -19.09
CA ASP A 92 14.31 17.83 -18.24
C ASP A 92 14.12 18.66 -16.93
N THR A 93 12.92 19.13 -16.57
CA THR A 93 12.78 19.85 -15.29
C THR A 93 12.69 18.89 -14.10
N THR A 94 13.79 18.73 -13.36
CA THR A 94 13.83 17.99 -12.09
C THR A 94 13.03 18.69 -10.99
N ARG A 95 12.10 17.99 -10.35
CA ARG A 95 11.21 18.54 -9.31
C ARG A 95 11.61 18.08 -7.92
N ILE A 96 11.92 19.04 -7.05
CA ILE A 96 12.30 18.78 -5.65
C ILE A 96 11.17 19.23 -4.73
N LEU A 97 10.72 18.36 -3.83
CA LEU A 97 9.81 18.71 -2.73
C LEU A 97 10.61 18.84 -1.43
N LEU A 98 10.47 19.97 -0.74
CA LEU A 98 11.06 20.23 0.57
C LEU A 98 9.97 20.30 1.63
N SER A 99 10.12 19.49 2.67
CA SER A 99 9.25 19.43 3.84
C SER A 99 10.05 19.76 5.09
N ASP A 100 9.64 20.81 5.79
CA ASP A 100 10.33 21.34 6.97
C ASP A 100 9.60 21.00 8.27
N HIS A 101 10.26 20.20 9.10
CA HIS A 101 9.86 19.94 10.48
C HIS A 101 10.85 20.56 11.49
N SER A 102 11.89 21.24 11.02
CA SER A 102 12.99 21.76 11.83
C SER A 102 12.73 23.14 12.43
N LYS A 103 11.85 23.95 11.81
CA LYS A 103 11.61 25.37 12.11
C LYS A 103 12.84 26.26 11.92
N ASN A 104 13.79 25.86 11.10
CA ASN A 104 14.98 26.65 10.79
C ASN A 104 14.84 27.36 9.43
N SER A 105 14.20 28.54 9.48
CA SER A 105 13.95 29.35 8.28
C SER A 105 15.22 29.75 7.53
N TYR A 106 16.36 29.92 8.23
CA TYR A 106 17.63 30.29 7.61
C TYR A 106 18.18 29.18 6.71
N LEU A 107 18.17 27.92 7.18
CA LEU A 107 18.65 26.79 6.38
C LEU A 107 17.76 26.57 5.14
N ILE A 108 16.45 26.71 5.29
CA ILE A 108 15.50 26.57 4.18
C ILE A 108 15.74 27.64 3.12
N GLU A 109 15.84 28.91 3.54
CA GLU A 109 16.07 30.03 2.63
C GLU A 109 17.36 29.81 1.83
N GLN A 110 18.47 29.46 2.48
CA GLN A 110 19.74 29.25 1.77
C GLN A 110 19.73 27.99 0.90
N LEU A 111 19.14 26.89 1.36
CA LEU A 111 19.05 25.66 0.58
C LEU A 111 18.18 25.86 -0.67
N CYS A 112 17.09 26.62 -0.55
CA CYS A 112 16.23 26.95 -1.69
C CYS A 112 16.94 27.88 -2.66
N GLU A 113 17.60 28.94 -2.18
CA GLU A 113 18.36 29.87 -3.05
C GLU A 113 19.43 29.13 -3.86
N GLU A 114 20.20 28.24 -3.22
CA GLU A 114 21.26 27.48 -3.88
C GLU A 114 20.70 26.38 -4.81
N LEU A 115 19.62 25.70 -4.43
CA LEU A 115 18.98 24.71 -5.30
C LEU A 115 18.28 25.36 -6.51
N GLU A 116 17.59 26.50 -6.33
CA GLU A 116 16.99 27.28 -7.43
C GLU A 116 18.05 27.85 -8.37
N ALA A 117 19.25 28.17 -7.86
CA ALA A 117 20.36 28.62 -8.69
C ALA A 117 20.92 27.52 -9.60
N VAL A 118 20.76 26.23 -9.24
CA VAL A 118 21.32 25.09 -9.97
C VAL A 118 20.26 24.23 -10.67
N ARG A 119 18.98 24.30 -10.26
CA ARG A 119 17.84 23.55 -10.81
C ARG A 119 16.60 24.44 -10.90
N GLU A 120 15.79 24.24 -11.95
CA GLU A 120 14.71 25.18 -12.30
C GLU A 120 13.40 25.04 -11.50
N SER A 121 13.21 23.99 -10.67
CA SER A 121 11.97 23.85 -9.89
C SER A 121 12.12 23.21 -8.50
N VAL A 122 12.06 24.04 -7.46
CA VAL A 122 11.98 23.63 -6.04
C VAL A 122 10.61 24.04 -5.49
N PHE A 123 9.94 23.12 -4.82
CA PHE A 123 8.65 23.35 -4.17
C PHE A 123 8.77 23.11 -2.67
N ILE A 124 8.32 24.08 -1.88
CA ILE A 124 8.27 23.98 -0.42
C ILE A 124 6.84 23.69 -0.02
N SER A 125 6.64 22.67 0.81
CA SER A 125 5.33 22.32 1.36
C SER A 125 5.37 22.26 2.87
N GLU A 126 4.44 22.96 3.51
CA GLU A 126 4.16 22.85 4.94
C GLU A 126 2.99 21.87 5.23
N ASP A 127 2.23 21.48 4.20
CA ASP A 127 1.00 20.67 4.30
C ASP A 127 1.09 19.34 3.52
N TRP A 128 2.13 18.53 3.79
CA TRP A 128 2.41 17.31 3.02
C TRP A 128 1.25 16.29 3.00
N GLN A 129 0.43 16.26 4.07
CA GLN A 129 -0.73 15.36 4.21
C GLN A 129 -1.81 15.58 3.14
N GLN A 130 -1.86 16.77 2.52
CA GLN A 130 -2.87 17.10 1.53
C GLN A 130 -2.52 16.63 0.11
N PHE A 131 -1.28 16.19 -0.12
CA PHE A 131 -0.86 15.70 -1.42
C PHE A 131 -1.46 14.31 -1.68
N SER A 132 -1.96 14.09 -2.89
CA SER A 132 -2.32 12.78 -3.41
C SER A 132 -1.08 12.00 -3.85
N ASN A 133 -1.19 10.67 -3.96
CA ASN A 133 -0.08 9.85 -4.46
C ASN A 133 0.30 10.21 -5.91
N GLU A 134 -0.65 10.66 -6.73
CA GLU A 134 -0.41 11.10 -8.10
C GLU A 134 0.39 12.41 -8.17
N GLU A 135 0.14 13.36 -7.25
CA GLU A 135 0.92 14.59 -7.13
C GLU A 135 2.34 14.32 -6.63
N LEU A 136 2.48 13.48 -5.59
CA LEU A 136 3.78 13.05 -5.09
C LEU A 136 4.57 12.29 -6.17
N ASN A 137 3.87 11.62 -7.11
CA ASN A 137 4.50 10.88 -8.18
C ASN A 137 5.18 11.77 -9.24
N GLN A 138 5.07 13.10 -9.15
CA GLN A 138 5.69 14.03 -10.09
C GLN A 138 7.06 14.53 -9.63
N TYR A 139 7.45 14.24 -8.38
CA TYR A 139 8.71 14.68 -7.82
C TYR A 139 9.80 13.62 -7.99
N ASP A 140 11.03 14.10 -8.12
CA ASP A 140 12.25 13.31 -8.33
C ASP A 140 13.07 13.19 -7.04
N CYS A 141 12.93 14.16 -6.14
CA CYS A 141 13.60 14.17 -4.84
C CYS A 141 12.70 14.76 -3.75
N PHE A 142 12.74 14.15 -2.57
CA PHE A 142 12.10 14.58 -1.35
C PHE A 142 13.18 14.90 -0.31
N LEU A 143 13.20 16.15 0.13
CA LEU A 143 14.07 16.65 1.17
C LEU A 143 13.28 16.82 2.45
N LEU A 144 13.69 16.13 3.51
CA LEU A 144 13.05 16.19 4.81
C LEU A 144 14.00 16.84 5.83
N LEU A 145 13.63 18.02 6.34
CA LEU A 145 14.41 18.72 7.36
C LEU A 145 13.85 18.38 8.74
N VAL A 146 14.69 17.82 9.60
CA VAL A 146 14.32 17.37 10.94
C VAL A 146 15.25 17.96 12.00
N SER A 147 14.71 18.24 13.18
CA SER A 147 15.48 18.63 14.37
C SER A 147 15.21 17.66 15.52
N HIS A 148 15.97 17.75 16.61
CA HIS A 148 15.70 16.95 17.81
C HIS A 148 14.30 17.18 18.38
N HIS A 149 13.72 18.37 18.16
CA HIS A 149 12.36 18.69 18.58
C HIS A 149 11.29 18.07 17.67
N SER A 150 11.63 17.74 16.42
CA SER A 150 10.74 17.06 15.47
C SER A 150 10.48 15.59 15.85
N ALA A 151 11.28 14.99 16.75
CA ALA A 151 11.05 13.64 17.25
C ALA A 151 9.69 13.49 17.98
N GLN A 152 9.11 14.59 18.48
CA GLN A 152 7.79 14.60 19.12
C GLN A 152 6.62 14.45 18.12
N ILE A 153 6.86 14.70 16.83
CA ILE A 153 5.90 14.49 15.74
C ILE A 153 6.29 13.27 14.87
N SER A 154 6.87 12.26 15.51
CA SER A 154 7.39 11.05 14.85
C SER A 154 6.40 10.40 13.90
N ASN A 155 5.12 10.37 14.24
CA ASN A 155 4.09 9.73 13.41
C ASN A 155 3.93 10.42 12.06
N ILE A 156 3.99 11.76 12.03
CA ILE A 156 3.87 12.56 10.80
C ILE A 156 5.08 12.32 9.91
N ILE A 157 6.28 12.32 10.49
CA ILE A 157 7.54 12.05 9.78
C ILE A 157 7.56 10.60 9.25
N MET A 158 7.11 9.64 10.06
CA MET A 158 7.01 8.22 9.66
C MET A 158 6.08 8.06 8.47
N GLU A 159 4.88 8.64 8.54
CA GLU A 159 3.89 8.54 7.48
C GLU A 159 4.39 9.17 6.18
N GLU A 160 5.07 10.34 6.26
CA GLU A 160 5.68 11.00 5.11
C GLU A 160 6.77 10.15 4.48
N ILE A 161 7.72 9.64 5.28
CA ILE A 161 8.79 8.78 4.81
C ILE A 161 8.24 7.49 4.21
N GLN A 162 7.28 6.85 4.88
CA GLN A 162 6.69 5.60 4.41
C GLN A 162 6.00 5.79 3.06
N ARG A 163 5.22 6.86 2.90
CA ARG A 163 4.50 7.14 1.66
C ARG A 163 5.45 7.44 0.49
N VAL A 164 6.52 8.19 0.74
CA VAL A 164 7.55 8.46 -0.27
C VAL A 164 8.36 7.20 -0.57
N GLN A 165 8.65 6.36 0.42
CA GLN A 165 9.27 5.06 0.22
C GLN A 165 8.38 4.13 -0.61
N GLU A 166 7.07 4.09 -0.37
CA GLU A 166 6.10 3.32 -1.16
C GLU A 166 6.09 3.79 -2.62
N LEU A 167 6.09 5.10 -2.86
CA LEU A 167 6.22 5.69 -4.20
C LEU A 167 7.54 5.32 -4.85
N ARG A 168 8.65 5.52 -4.13
CA ARG A 168 10.00 5.11 -4.56
C ARG A 168 10.05 3.64 -4.91
N ASN A 169 9.32 2.84 -4.15
CA ASN A 169 9.30 1.41 -4.31
C ASN A 169 8.43 0.96 -5.49
N SER A 170 7.39 1.72 -5.82
CA SER A 170 6.52 1.48 -6.97
C SER A 170 7.19 1.78 -8.32
N ARG A 171 8.22 2.64 -8.36
CA ARG A 171 8.94 2.98 -9.60
C ARG A 171 10.09 2.01 -9.88
N TYR A 172 10.21 1.60 -11.16
CA TYR A 172 11.30 0.73 -11.63
C TYR A 172 12.68 1.39 -11.49
N ASN A 173 12.75 2.72 -11.61
CA ASN A 173 13.98 3.49 -11.49
C ASN A 173 14.37 3.85 -10.04
N GLY A 174 13.58 3.42 -9.04
CA GLY A 174 13.90 3.69 -7.63
C GLY A 174 13.87 5.18 -7.25
N GLN A 175 13.16 6.01 -8.01
CA GLN A 175 12.84 7.40 -7.68
C GLN A 175 11.46 7.51 -7.03
N PRO A 176 11.21 8.50 -6.18
CA PRO A 176 12.09 9.64 -5.90
C PRO A 176 13.24 9.34 -4.93
N ALA A 177 14.33 10.10 -5.02
CA ALA A 177 15.38 10.12 -4.00
C ALA A 177 14.83 10.70 -2.69
N ILE A 178 15.22 10.13 -1.55
CA ILE A 178 14.83 10.61 -0.22
C ILE A 178 16.09 11.03 0.52
N PHE A 179 16.09 12.25 1.05
CA PHE A 179 17.22 12.82 1.77
C PHE A 179 16.76 13.43 3.09
N LEU A 180 17.44 13.06 4.18
CA LEU A 180 17.13 13.55 5.52
C LEU A 180 18.22 14.52 5.99
N ILE A 181 17.85 15.76 6.31
CA ILE A 181 18.76 16.79 6.83
C ILE A 181 18.45 17.03 8.29
N HIS A 182 19.38 16.68 9.17
CA HIS A 182 19.32 16.99 10.60
C HIS A 182 19.86 18.39 10.83
N VAL A 183 19.04 19.28 11.38
CA VAL A 183 19.32 20.72 11.48
C VAL A 183 20.14 21.10 12.72
N ASP A 184 20.37 20.15 13.62
CA ASP A 184 21.21 20.32 14.81
C ASP A 184 22.25 19.19 14.91
N SER A 185 21.90 18.09 15.58
CA SER A 185 22.69 16.87 15.62
C SER A 185 21.86 15.68 15.17
N VAL A 186 22.52 14.64 14.65
CA VAL A 186 21.82 13.40 14.28
C VAL A 186 20.95 12.93 15.45
N MET A 187 19.67 12.68 15.18
CA MET A 187 18.74 12.14 16.17
C MET A 187 19.30 10.85 16.76
N SER A 188 19.67 10.87 18.05
CA SER A 188 20.05 9.66 18.77
C SER A 188 18.78 8.90 19.18
N LEU A 189 18.19 8.19 18.22
CA LEU A 189 17.00 7.42 18.46
C LEU A 189 17.35 6.14 19.25
N PRO A 190 16.62 5.82 20.33
CA PRO A 190 16.75 4.52 20.98
C PRO A 190 16.48 3.38 19.96
N LEU A 191 17.08 2.21 20.18
CA LEU A 191 16.92 1.04 19.29
C LEU A 191 15.46 0.62 19.06
N ASN A 192 14.57 0.91 20.02
CA ASN A 192 13.14 0.62 19.94
C ASN A 192 12.29 1.82 19.46
N HIS A 193 12.91 2.88 18.95
CA HIS A 193 12.18 4.06 18.51
C HIS A 193 11.42 3.78 17.20
N PRO A 194 10.12 4.09 17.08
CA PRO A 194 9.31 3.79 15.90
C PRO A 194 9.85 4.35 14.57
N LEU A 195 10.47 5.55 14.58
CA LEU A 195 11.12 6.13 13.39
C LEU A 195 12.34 5.35 12.87
N LEU A 196 13.02 4.58 13.72
CA LEU A 196 14.34 4.03 13.42
C LEU A 196 14.35 3.09 12.20
N PRO A 197 13.40 2.14 12.05
CA PRO A 197 13.32 1.28 10.87
C PRO A 197 13.06 2.07 9.57
N HIS A 198 12.30 3.16 9.64
CA HIS A 198 11.91 3.94 8.46
C HIS A 198 13.05 4.81 7.91
N ILE A 199 13.89 5.37 8.78
CA ILE A 199 15.04 6.18 8.37
C ILE A 199 16.27 5.35 7.98
N GLN A 200 16.27 4.05 8.32
CA GLN A 200 17.37 3.13 8.01
C GLN A 200 17.50 2.94 6.50
N GLY A 201 18.67 3.26 5.95
CA GLY A 201 18.93 3.18 4.50
C GLY A 201 18.55 4.43 3.69
N ILE A 202 18.01 5.47 4.34
CA ILE A 202 17.89 6.81 3.76
C ILE A 202 19.21 7.55 3.93
N LEU A 203 19.61 8.36 2.94
CA LEU A 203 20.79 9.20 3.06
C LEU A 203 20.51 10.34 4.05
N GLN A 204 21.39 10.50 5.04
CA GLN A 204 21.22 11.47 6.10
C GLN A 204 22.46 12.36 6.22
N ARG A 205 22.26 13.66 6.50
CA ARG A 205 23.33 14.62 6.79
C ARG A 205 23.00 15.50 7.97
N GLU A 206 24.05 15.98 8.63
CA GLU A 206 23.95 16.91 9.75
C GLU A 206 24.39 18.31 9.29
N PHE A 207 23.57 19.32 9.57
CA PHE A 207 23.86 20.73 9.44
C PHE A 207 24.02 21.33 10.85
N PRO A 208 25.03 22.17 11.11
CA PRO A 208 25.98 22.79 10.17
C PRO A 208 27.29 22.02 9.96
N GLN A 209 27.40 20.75 10.37
CA GLN A 209 28.63 19.97 10.11
C GLN A 209 28.93 19.82 8.62
N THR A 210 27.89 19.73 7.80
CA THR A 210 27.95 19.76 6.34
C THR A 210 27.55 21.16 5.88
N ASP A 211 28.37 21.80 5.06
CA ASP A 211 28.01 23.09 4.48
C ASP A 211 26.93 22.94 3.38
N ILE A 212 26.24 24.05 3.08
CA ILE A 212 25.10 24.04 2.15
C ILE A 212 25.54 23.67 0.73
N GLN A 213 26.73 24.11 0.29
CA GLN A 213 27.24 23.78 -1.04
C GLN A 213 27.47 22.28 -1.21
N THR A 214 27.98 21.61 -0.17
CA THR A 214 28.15 20.16 -0.13
C THR A 214 26.80 19.46 -0.10
N LEU A 215 25.83 19.93 0.68
CA LEU A 215 24.47 19.38 0.69
C LEU A 215 23.82 19.45 -0.70
N VAL A 216 23.91 20.61 -1.37
CA VAL A 216 23.38 20.81 -2.71
C VAL A 216 24.07 19.89 -3.71
N GLN A 217 25.40 19.77 -3.65
CA GLN A 217 26.15 18.88 -4.53
C GLN A 217 25.73 17.41 -4.36
N GLU A 218 25.57 16.93 -3.13
CA GLU A 218 25.09 15.56 -2.86
C GLU A 218 23.67 15.34 -3.37
N ILE A 219 22.77 16.31 -3.20
CA ILE A 219 21.41 16.25 -3.74
C ILE A 219 21.44 16.13 -5.27
N LEU A 220 22.31 16.90 -5.94
CA LEU A 220 22.47 16.85 -7.40
C LEU A 220 23.06 15.53 -7.88
N GLU A 221 24.02 14.96 -7.16
CA GLU A 221 24.58 13.63 -7.47
C GLU A 221 23.53 12.53 -7.36
N LEU A 222 22.64 12.58 -6.37
CA LEU A 222 21.53 11.62 -6.25
C LEU A 222 20.54 11.72 -7.40
N LEU A 223 20.32 12.94 -7.90
CA LEU A 223 19.43 13.20 -9.03
C LEU A 223 20.05 12.77 -10.37
N GLN A 224 21.39 12.71 -10.46
CA GLN A 224 22.14 12.31 -11.66
C GLN A 224 22.58 10.84 -11.66
N ALA A 225 22.49 10.15 -10.52
CA ALA A 225 22.82 8.74 -10.44
C ALA A 225 21.89 7.91 -11.33
N ASP A 226 22.48 7.12 -12.24
CA ASP A 226 21.75 6.11 -13.00
C ASP A 226 20.96 5.23 -12.02
N PRO A 227 19.70 4.84 -12.33
CA PRO A 227 18.90 4.01 -11.47
C PRO A 227 19.55 2.64 -11.32
N LEU A 228 20.41 2.51 -10.31
CA LEU A 228 20.97 1.23 -9.92
C LEU A 228 19.81 0.37 -9.41
N PRO A 229 19.71 -0.90 -9.85
CA PRO A 229 18.74 -1.83 -9.31
C PRO A 229 18.88 -1.85 -7.79
N LYS A 230 17.74 -1.65 -7.10
CA LYS A 230 17.66 -1.53 -5.64
C LYS A 230 18.55 -2.59 -4.97
N PRO A 231 19.43 -2.23 -4.02
CA PRO A 231 19.91 -3.24 -3.10
C PRO A 231 18.68 -3.84 -2.40
N PRO A 232 18.65 -5.15 -2.12
CA PRO A 232 17.65 -5.70 -1.24
C PRO A 232 17.70 -4.94 0.08
N VAL A 233 16.61 -4.92 0.84
CA VAL A 233 16.64 -4.57 2.27
C VAL A 233 17.53 -5.60 2.96
N GLU A 234 18.84 -5.46 2.81
CA GLU A 234 19.86 -6.17 3.53
C GLU A 234 20.09 -5.37 4.81
N SER A 235 19.10 -5.36 5.70
CA SER A 235 19.43 -5.03 7.08
C SER A 235 20.46 -6.07 7.51
N ASN A 236 21.59 -5.60 8.05
CA ASN A 236 22.66 -6.47 8.52
C ASN A 236 22.14 -7.53 9.51
N ASP A 237 21.01 -7.22 10.16
CA ASP A 237 20.27 -8.09 11.08
C ASP A 237 19.59 -9.28 10.38
N LEU A 238 18.94 -9.08 9.21
CA LEU A 238 18.32 -10.18 8.45
C LEU A 238 19.38 -11.14 7.90
N LYS A 239 20.51 -10.62 7.43
CA LYS A 239 21.68 -11.42 7.03
C LYS A 239 22.18 -12.30 8.17
N GLN A 240 22.47 -11.67 9.31
CA GLN A 240 22.93 -12.41 10.49
C GLN A 240 21.88 -13.41 10.99
N PHE A 241 20.60 -13.08 10.90
CA PHE A 241 19.52 -14.00 11.24
C PHE A 241 19.54 -15.23 10.33
N SER A 242 19.51 -15.04 9.00
CA SER A 242 19.53 -16.15 8.04
C SER A 242 20.75 -17.04 8.22
N GLU A 243 21.95 -16.45 8.40
CA GLU A 243 23.18 -17.20 8.69
C GLU A 243 23.08 -18.03 9.98
N LYS A 244 22.53 -17.45 11.07
CA LYS A 244 22.36 -18.17 12.34
C LYS A 244 21.35 -19.31 12.21
N ILE A 245 20.21 -19.07 11.54
CA ILE A 245 19.16 -20.07 11.35
C ILE A 245 19.63 -21.22 10.45
N SER A 246 20.32 -20.94 9.35
CA SER A 246 20.87 -21.97 8.47
C SER A 246 21.85 -22.92 9.18
N ASN A 247 22.46 -22.46 10.27
CA ASN A 247 23.36 -23.26 11.11
C ASN A 247 22.64 -24.04 12.23
N LEU A 248 21.33 -23.84 12.44
CA LEU A 248 20.57 -24.57 13.45
C LEU A 248 20.28 -26.00 12.98
N ASN A 249 20.72 -26.98 13.76
CA ASN A 249 20.31 -28.37 13.59
C ASN A 249 18.97 -28.60 14.31
N LEU A 250 17.87 -28.24 13.66
CA LEU A 250 16.52 -28.41 14.21
C LEU A 250 16.11 -29.89 14.18
N SER A 251 15.64 -30.41 15.31
CA SER A 251 15.05 -31.75 15.33
C SER A 251 13.72 -31.75 14.57
N LYS A 252 13.28 -32.94 14.12
CA LYS A 252 12.14 -33.08 13.20
C LYS A 252 10.81 -32.48 13.70
N ASN A 253 10.69 -32.18 15.00
CA ASN A 253 9.44 -31.74 15.65
C ASN A 253 9.38 -30.24 15.95
N TRP A 254 10.37 -29.44 15.52
CA TRP A 254 10.32 -27.99 15.70
C TRP A 254 9.67 -27.33 14.49
N LEU A 255 8.78 -26.37 14.77
CA LEU A 255 8.29 -25.40 13.80
C LEU A 255 9.04 -24.09 14.05
N LEU A 256 9.67 -23.54 13.01
CA LEU A 256 10.25 -22.21 13.07
C LEU A 256 9.23 -21.20 12.51
N THR A 257 8.95 -20.16 13.29
CA THR A 257 8.12 -19.04 12.85
C THR A 257 8.91 -17.75 12.96
N TYR A 258 9.05 -17.03 11.84
CA TYR A 258 9.53 -15.66 11.82
C TYR A 258 8.36 -14.71 12.04
N ILE A 259 8.51 -13.77 12.98
CA ILE A 259 7.51 -12.73 13.27
C ILE A 259 8.12 -11.39 12.90
N GLY A 260 7.69 -10.80 11.78
CA GLY A 260 8.16 -9.49 11.33
C GLY A 260 7.10 -8.38 11.46
N GLU A 261 5.83 -8.72 11.63
CA GLU A 261 4.75 -7.73 11.76
C GLU A 261 4.75 -7.01 13.12
N ASP A 262 4.70 -5.68 13.09
CA ASP A 262 4.40 -4.87 14.26
C ASP A 262 2.89 -4.81 14.48
N GLN A 263 2.41 -5.60 15.44
CA GLN A 263 0.99 -5.72 15.76
C GLN A 263 0.39 -4.42 16.30
N LEU A 264 1.18 -3.58 16.97
CA LEU A 264 0.69 -2.31 17.52
C LEU A 264 0.48 -1.28 16.40
N LEU A 265 1.44 -1.18 15.47
CA LEU A 265 1.29 -0.33 14.29
C LEU A 265 0.10 -0.78 13.43
N LYS A 266 -0.03 -2.10 13.22
CA LYS A 266 -1.16 -2.66 12.47
C LYS A 266 -2.51 -2.37 13.14
N LEU A 267 -2.57 -2.41 14.47
CA LEU A 267 -3.77 -2.03 15.21
C LEU A 267 -4.12 -0.54 15.03
N GLY A 268 -3.11 0.33 15.14
CA GLY A 268 -3.30 1.78 14.93
C GLY A 268 -3.86 2.09 13.55
N ALA A 269 -3.29 1.49 12.50
CA ALA A 269 -3.77 1.67 11.13
C ALA A 269 -5.23 1.17 10.93
N LEU A 270 -5.61 0.06 11.57
CA LEU A 270 -6.99 -0.41 11.57
C LEU A 270 -7.93 0.59 12.27
N GLU A 271 -7.51 1.16 13.40
CA GLU A 271 -8.29 2.19 14.09
C GLU A 271 -8.45 3.46 13.24
N ASP A 272 -7.39 3.90 12.55
CA ASP A 272 -7.44 5.06 11.66
C ASP A 272 -8.42 4.86 10.51
N ASP A 273 -8.41 3.67 9.88
CA ASP A 273 -9.41 3.28 8.88
C ASP A 273 -10.83 3.30 9.47
N LEU A 274 -11.00 2.85 10.72
CA LEU A 274 -12.30 2.88 11.39
C LEU A 274 -12.73 4.28 11.81
N LYS A 275 -11.80 5.23 12.02
CA LYS A 275 -12.05 6.64 12.36
C LYS A 275 -12.35 7.50 11.13
N ASN A 276 -11.91 7.10 9.95
CA ASN A 276 -12.06 7.86 8.69
C ASN A 276 -13.53 8.03 8.26
N LYS A 277 -14.18 9.10 8.72
CA LYS A 277 -15.59 9.37 8.42
C LYS A 277 -15.81 9.56 6.92
N GLY A 278 -16.69 8.75 6.33
CA GLY A 278 -17.00 8.74 4.90
C GLY A 278 -16.29 7.64 4.09
N ASP A 279 -15.26 7.03 4.65
CA ASP A 279 -14.53 5.91 4.02
C ASP A 279 -14.08 4.87 5.06
N ARG A 280 -14.93 4.63 6.07
CA ARG A 280 -14.65 3.66 7.13
C ARG A 280 -14.57 2.26 6.53
N ARG A 281 -13.53 1.51 6.88
CA ARG A 281 -13.30 0.19 6.28
C ARG A 281 -12.48 -0.75 7.17
N ILE A 282 -12.57 -2.03 6.84
CA ILE A 282 -11.64 -3.08 7.21
C ILE A 282 -10.88 -3.44 5.92
N GLN A 283 -9.58 -3.20 5.87
CA GLN A 283 -8.76 -3.65 4.73
C GLN A 283 -8.63 -5.18 4.71
N SER A 284 -8.36 -5.75 3.52
CA SER A 284 -8.34 -7.20 3.26
C SER A 284 -7.52 -7.98 4.29
N GLY A 285 -6.30 -7.53 4.58
CA GLY A 285 -5.45 -8.19 5.56
C GLY A 285 -6.07 -8.30 6.96
N TYR A 286 -6.75 -7.25 7.42
CA TYR A 286 -7.41 -7.23 8.73
C TYR A 286 -8.65 -8.12 8.81
N SER A 287 -9.26 -8.48 7.68
CA SER A 287 -10.40 -9.40 7.65
C SER A 287 -10.06 -10.79 8.20
N TYR A 288 -8.77 -11.14 8.29
CA TYR A 288 -8.29 -12.45 8.75
C TYR A 288 -7.44 -12.35 10.04
N TRP A 289 -7.37 -11.16 10.63
CA TRP A 289 -6.43 -10.87 11.71
C TRP A 289 -7.03 -11.13 13.10
N GLY A 290 -6.43 -12.09 13.81
CA GLY A 290 -6.82 -12.51 15.16
C GLY A 290 -7.76 -13.73 15.18
N VAL A 291 -7.92 -14.28 16.39
CA VAL A 291 -8.58 -15.58 16.61
C VAL A 291 -10.03 -15.63 16.10
N GLY A 292 -10.83 -14.58 16.33
CA GLY A 292 -12.23 -14.53 15.92
C GLY A 292 -12.40 -14.61 14.39
N PRO A 293 -11.77 -13.71 13.63
CA PRO A 293 -11.81 -13.76 12.17
C PRO A 293 -11.26 -15.06 11.57
N VAL A 294 -10.14 -15.57 12.08
CA VAL A 294 -9.58 -16.86 11.62
C VAL A 294 -10.58 -18.00 11.85
N GLN A 295 -11.22 -18.07 13.02
CA GLN A 295 -12.22 -19.08 13.30
C GLN A 295 -13.43 -18.98 12.37
N MET A 296 -13.95 -17.76 12.16
CA MET A 296 -15.10 -17.55 11.27
C MET A 296 -14.76 -17.87 9.80
N TRP A 297 -13.54 -17.57 9.36
CA TRP A 297 -13.06 -17.93 8.03
C TRP A 297 -13.01 -19.45 7.85
N ASN A 298 -12.43 -20.17 8.82
CA ASN A 298 -12.37 -21.63 8.78
C ASN A 298 -13.78 -22.27 8.73
N TRP A 299 -14.74 -21.70 9.48
CA TRP A 299 -16.14 -22.11 9.40
C TRP A 299 -16.78 -21.80 8.04
N ALA A 300 -16.50 -20.64 7.46
CA ALA A 300 -16.97 -20.32 6.12
C ALA A 300 -16.44 -21.32 5.09
N CYS A 301 -15.14 -21.66 5.11
CA CYS A 301 -14.53 -22.63 4.19
C CYS A 301 -15.15 -24.04 4.28
N THR A 302 -15.65 -24.43 5.45
CA THR A 302 -16.26 -25.76 5.67
C THR A 302 -17.78 -25.79 5.47
N ASP A 303 -18.45 -24.62 5.42
CA ASP A 303 -19.89 -24.51 5.19
C ASP A 303 -20.28 -24.93 3.77
N ARG A 304 -21.26 -25.85 3.67
CA ARG A 304 -21.82 -26.33 2.39
C ARG A 304 -22.44 -25.24 1.52
N THR A 305 -22.88 -24.15 2.14
CA THR A 305 -23.51 -22.99 1.49
C THR A 305 -22.51 -21.90 1.09
N TYR A 306 -21.24 -22.02 1.50
CA TYR A 306 -20.22 -21.07 1.11
C TYR A 306 -19.92 -21.17 -0.38
N HIS A 307 -19.98 -20.04 -1.07
CA HIS A 307 -19.92 -19.99 -2.53
C HIS A 307 -18.57 -20.48 -3.09
N MET A 308 -17.47 -20.28 -2.36
CA MET A 308 -16.14 -20.75 -2.77
C MET A 308 -15.88 -22.22 -2.46
N ARG A 309 -16.77 -22.92 -1.74
CA ARG A 309 -16.54 -24.32 -1.38
C ARG A 309 -16.31 -25.20 -2.60
N LYS A 310 -17.06 -24.98 -3.69
CA LYS A 310 -16.83 -25.73 -4.93
C LYS A 310 -15.45 -25.43 -5.51
N ASN A 311 -15.00 -24.18 -5.48
CA ASN A 311 -13.66 -23.81 -5.93
C ASN A 311 -12.58 -24.50 -5.09
N ILE A 312 -12.74 -24.56 -3.76
CA ILE A 312 -11.81 -25.28 -2.87
C ILE A 312 -11.73 -26.77 -3.23
N LEU A 313 -12.87 -27.41 -3.50
CA LEU A 313 -12.93 -28.84 -3.83
C LEU A 313 -12.40 -29.18 -5.22
N GLU A 314 -12.67 -28.32 -6.21
CA GLU A 314 -12.26 -28.54 -7.60
C GLU A 314 -10.81 -28.11 -7.84
N PHE A 315 -10.28 -27.15 -7.08
CA PHE A 315 -8.93 -26.60 -7.24
C PHE A 315 -7.84 -27.66 -7.47
N PRO A 316 -7.72 -28.74 -6.66
CA PRO A 316 -6.68 -29.75 -6.86
C PRO A 316 -6.68 -30.37 -8.26
N HIS A 317 -7.86 -30.60 -8.84
CA HIS A 317 -7.99 -31.20 -10.17
C HIS A 317 -7.42 -30.30 -11.28
N TYR A 318 -7.66 -28.99 -11.18
CA TYR A 318 -7.20 -28.01 -12.18
C TYR A 318 -5.74 -27.61 -11.95
N ALA A 319 -5.30 -27.52 -10.68
CA ALA A 319 -3.92 -27.19 -10.32
C ALA A 319 -2.94 -28.32 -10.69
N ARG A 320 -3.29 -29.60 -10.46
CA ARG A 320 -2.43 -30.75 -10.78
C ARG A 320 -1.97 -30.80 -12.24
N GLN A 321 -2.81 -30.34 -13.17
CA GLN A 321 -2.49 -30.30 -14.59
C GLN A 321 -1.36 -29.31 -14.92
N LEU A 322 -1.07 -28.37 -14.00
CA LEU A 322 0.05 -27.43 -14.10
C LEU A 322 1.32 -27.94 -13.39
N ALA A 323 1.26 -29.05 -12.66
CA ALA A 323 2.43 -29.62 -11.97
C ALA A 323 3.56 -29.99 -12.95
N GLN A 324 3.24 -30.27 -14.21
CA GLN A 324 4.22 -30.57 -15.27
C GLN A 324 5.22 -29.43 -15.54
N TYR A 325 4.92 -28.19 -15.15
CA TYR A 325 5.84 -27.06 -15.28
C TYR A 325 6.84 -26.95 -14.12
N VAL A 326 6.62 -27.70 -13.04
CA VAL A 326 7.41 -27.60 -11.82
C VAL A 326 8.35 -28.80 -11.73
N ASP A 327 9.65 -28.52 -11.71
CA ASP A 327 10.65 -29.52 -11.38
C ASP A 327 10.68 -29.71 -9.85
N LYS A 328 9.98 -30.76 -9.41
CA LYS A 328 9.77 -31.07 -7.99
C LYS A 328 11.03 -31.17 -7.13
N GLU A 329 12.20 -31.44 -7.72
CA GLU A 329 13.48 -31.52 -6.98
C GLU A 329 14.20 -30.17 -6.89
N ARG A 330 13.83 -29.24 -7.78
CA ARG A 330 14.50 -27.96 -7.97
C ARG A 330 13.82 -26.81 -7.23
N TYR A 331 12.51 -26.88 -6.98
CA TYR A 331 11.75 -25.75 -6.43
C TYR A 331 11.48 -25.88 -4.93
N ASN A 332 11.55 -24.75 -4.21
CA ASN A 332 10.89 -24.58 -2.92
C ASN A 332 9.49 -23.96 -3.11
N PHE A 333 8.62 -24.06 -2.11
CA PHE A 333 7.26 -23.51 -2.19
C PHE A 333 7.03 -22.42 -1.15
N VAL A 334 6.72 -21.20 -1.62
CA VAL A 334 6.33 -20.06 -0.76
C VAL A 334 4.86 -19.77 -1.03
N SER A 335 3.99 -19.88 -0.02
CA SER A 335 2.56 -19.59 -0.18
C SER A 335 2.19 -18.27 0.45
N LEU A 336 1.74 -17.32 -0.38
CA LEU A 336 1.37 -15.96 0.00
C LEU A 336 -0.12 -15.90 0.33
N GLY A 337 -0.44 -15.68 1.61
CA GLY A 337 -1.82 -15.75 2.11
C GLY A 337 -2.28 -17.21 2.18
N VAL A 338 -1.66 -17.98 3.06
CA VAL A 338 -1.84 -19.44 3.17
C VAL A 338 -3.30 -19.87 3.41
N GLY A 339 -4.10 -19.00 4.02
CA GLY A 339 -5.48 -19.32 4.40
C GLY A 339 -5.53 -20.52 5.37
N GLU A 340 -6.50 -21.43 5.20
CA GLU A 340 -6.59 -22.62 6.06
C GLU A 340 -5.66 -23.77 5.65
N GLY A 341 -4.93 -23.66 4.53
CA GLY A 341 -3.90 -24.61 4.12
C GLY A 341 -4.37 -25.81 3.28
N SER A 342 -5.69 -26.03 3.07
CA SER A 342 -6.16 -27.18 2.26
C SER A 342 -5.66 -27.19 0.81
N LYS A 343 -5.57 -26.02 0.18
CA LYS A 343 -5.07 -25.88 -1.20
C LYS A 343 -3.57 -26.09 -1.27
N ASP A 344 -2.82 -25.50 -0.35
CA ASP A 344 -1.39 -25.74 -0.19
C ASP A 344 -1.06 -27.20 -0.01
N ARG A 345 -1.81 -27.91 0.84
CA ARG A 345 -1.70 -29.35 0.99
C ARG A 345 -1.83 -30.08 -0.35
N SER A 346 -2.78 -29.68 -1.20
CA SER A 346 -2.95 -30.29 -2.52
C SER A 346 -1.77 -30.00 -3.45
N ILE A 347 -1.20 -28.78 -3.41
CA ILE A 347 0.01 -28.43 -4.16
C ILE A 347 1.19 -29.27 -3.66
N LEU A 348 1.44 -29.29 -2.35
CA LEU A 348 2.52 -30.10 -1.75
C LEU A 348 2.40 -31.57 -2.18
N SER A 349 1.19 -32.13 -2.15
CA SER A 349 0.94 -33.51 -2.56
C SER A 349 1.13 -33.74 -4.06
N ASP A 350 0.66 -32.84 -4.91
CA ASP A 350 0.59 -33.08 -6.36
C ASP A 350 1.85 -32.61 -7.10
N PHE A 351 2.58 -31.66 -6.54
CA PHE A 351 3.74 -31.02 -7.18
C PHE A 351 5.05 -31.55 -6.60
N PHE A 352 5.12 -31.85 -5.30
CA PHE A 352 6.39 -32.10 -4.62
C PHE A 352 6.55 -33.51 -4.05
N ASN A 353 5.48 -34.30 -3.91
CA ASN A 353 5.63 -35.70 -3.50
C ASN A 353 6.23 -36.56 -4.63
N LYS A 354 7.18 -37.44 -4.29
CA LYS A 354 7.68 -38.44 -5.22
C LYS A 354 6.57 -39.45 -5.54
N HIS A 355 6.51 -39.94 -6.79
CA HIS A 355 5.46 -40.86 -7.23
C HIS A 355 5.41 -42.09 -6.31
N GLY A 356 4.32 -42.24 -5.55
CA GLY A 356 4.09 -43.38 -4.67
C GLY A 356 4.74 -43.29 -3.28
N SER A 357 5.36 -42.16 -2.89
CA SER A 357 5.82 -41.93 -1.53
C SER A 357 5.32 -40.61 -0.95
N ILE A 358 5.03 -40.61 0.35
CA ILE A 358 4.63 -39.42 1.12
C ILE A 358 5.87 -38.56 1.47
N GLU A 359 7.07 -39.04 1.21
CA GLU A 359 8.31 -38.34 1.54
C GLU A 359 8.70 -37.35 0.43
N THR A 360 8.89 -36.09 0.82
CA THR A 360 9.57 -35.05 0.02
C THR A 360 11.09 -35.26 0.06
N GLU A 361 11.81 -34.66 -0.89
CA GLU A 361 13.28 -34.59 -0.83
C GLU A 361 13.77 -34.00 0.50
N ASN A 362 14.98 -34.41 0.92
CA ASN A 362 15.54 -34.03 2.22
C ASN A 362 15.91 -32.54 2.31
N ASP A 363 15.80 -31.76 1.24
CA ASP A 363 16.19 -30.35 1.20
C ASP A 363 15.06 -29.40 0.74
N PHE A 364 13.85 -29.92 0.51
CA PHE A 364 12.67 -29.12 0.16
C PHE A 364 12.23 -28.24 1.33
N LEU A 365 11.87 -26.99 1.05
CA LEU A 365 11.32 -26.04 2.01
C LEU A 365 9.93 -25.55 1.59
N TYR A 366 9.01 -25.61 2.55
CA TYR A 366 7.70 -25.01 2.47
C TYR A 366 7.62 -23.81 3.41
N ILE A 367 7.16 -22.68 2.87
CA ILE A 367 7.16 -21.39 3.57
C ILE A 367 5.75 -20.79 3.46
N PRO A 368 4.85 -21.08 4.41
CA PRO A 368 3.57 -20.40 4.51
C PRO A 368 3.77 -18.97 5.01
N VAL A 369 3.11 -18.02 4.36
CA VAL A 369 3.15 -16.60 4.67
C VAL A 369 1.74 -16.09 4.92
N ASP A 370 1.57 -15.36 6.02
CA ASP A 370 0.33 -14.64 6.32
C ASP A 370 0.65 -13.49 7.27
N MET A 371 -0.14 -12.42 7.29
CA MET A 371 0.01 -11.41 8.34
C MET A 371 -0.57 -11.88 9.69
N SER A 372 -1.47 -12.88 9.66
CA SER A 372 -2.13 -13.44 10.83
C SER A 372 -1.38 -14.67 11.35
N LEU A 373 -0.78 -14.56 12.55
CA LEU A 373 -0.13 -15.68 13.22
C LEU A 373 -1.11 -16.83 13.50
N ASP A 374 -2.37 -16.50 13.80
CA ASP A 374 -3.42 -17.47 14.04
C ASP A 374 -3.77 -18.25 12.76
N MET A 375 -3.80 -17.57 11.60
CA MET A 375 -4.02 -18.23 10.31
C MET A 375 -2.88 -19.19 9.97
N LEU A 376 -1.62 -18.76 10.18
CA LEU A 376 -0.46 -19.62 9.99
C LEU A 376 -0.54 -20.90 10.83
N ARG A 377 -1.01 -20.81 12.07
CA ARG A 377 -1.19 -21.99 12.95
C ARG A 377 -2.21 -22.96 12.38
N VAL A 378 -3.38 -22.46 11.98
CA VAL A 378 -4.45 -23.28 11.37
C VAL A 378 -3.96 -23.96 10.09
N ALA A 379 -3.25 -23.23 9.24
CA ALA A 379 -2.69 -23.79 8.01
C ALA A 379 -1.68 -24.90 8.27
N VAL A 380 -0.73 -24.66 9.17
CA VAL A 380 0.31 -25.64 9.52
C VAL A 380 -0.33 -26.90 10.08
N GLU A 381 -1.30 -26.78 11.00
CA GLU A 381 -2.04 -27.92 11.54
C GLU A 381 -2.73 -28.73 10.43
N THR A 382 -3.48 -28.07 9.54
CA THR A 382 -4.19 -28.70 8.42
C THR A 382 -3.27 -29.48 7.49
N ILE A 383 -2.07 -28.93 7.23
CA ILE A 383 -1.07 -29.58 6.38
C ILE A 383 -0.49 -30.82 7.09
N GLN A 384 -0.16 -30.71 8.38
CA GLN A 384 0.42 -31.79 9.17
C GLN A 384 -0.53 -33.00 9.35
N GLU A 385 -1.85 -32.80 9.37
CA GLU A 385 -2.82 -33.89 9.57
C GLU A 385 -2.75 -34.98 8.48
N THR A 386 -2.37 -34.62 7.26
CA THR A 386 -2.62 -35.47 6.07
C THR A 386 -1.46 -35.53 5.09
N ASN A 387 -0.51 -34.58 5.16
CA ASN A 387 0.74 -34.62 4.43
C ASN A 387 1.88 -34.30 5.41
N PRO A 388 2.49 -35.30 6.07
CA PRO A 388 3.50 -35.09 7.10
C PRO A 388 4.83 -34.65 6.47
N LEU A 389 4.86 -33.43 5.93
CA LEU A 389 6.10 -32.71 5.71
C LEU A 389 6.74 -32.53 7.09
N PRO A 390 7.99 -32.95 7.31
CA PRO A 390 8.65 -32.75 8.59
C PRO A 390 8.58 -31.28 9.03
N LEU A 391 8.17 -31.00 10.26
CA LEU A 391 7.93 -29.63 10.73
C LEU A 391 9.12 -28.68 10.54
N HIS A 392 10.34 -29.20 10.70
CA HIS A 392 11.57 -28.43 10.47
C HIS A 392 11.80 -27.98 9.01
N ARG A 393 10.97 -28.47 8.07
CA ARG A 393 10.93 -28.06 6.65
C ARG A 393 9.81 -27.08 6.36
N CYS A 394 9.00 -26.76 7.36
CA CYS A 394 8.01 -25.69 7.33
C CYS A 394 8.59 -24.49 8.09
N ILE A 395 8.69 -23.35 7.41
CA ILE A 395 9.12 -22.09 8.03
C ILE A 395 8.00 -21.08 7.84
N ALA A 396 7.21 -20.86 8.89
CA ALA A 396 6.12 -19.91 8.84
C ALA A 396 6.66 -18.47 8.93
N ILE A 397 6.15 -17.57 8.09
CA ILE A 397 6.54 -16.16 8.08
C ILE A 397 5.30 -15.31 8.35
N GLN A 398 5.26 -14.67 9.52
CA GLN A 398 4.28 -13.63 9.82
C GLN A 398 4.75 -12.31 9.22
N ARG A 399 4.25 -12.00 8.02
CA ARG A 399 4.56 -10.76 7.29
C ARG A 399 3.45 -10.39 6.31
N ASP A 400 3.20 -9.09 6.17
CA ASP A 400 2.29 -8.52 5.19
C ASP A 400 2.96 -8.41 3.82
N PHE A 401 2.61 -9.34 2.93
CA PHE A 401 3.09 -9.36 1.54
C PHE A 401 2.44 -8.30 0.64
N GLU A 402 1.35 -7.64 1.07
CA GLU A 402 0.77 -6.53 0.32
C GLU A 402 1.71 -5.31 0.33
N SER A 403 2.56 -5.20 1.36
CA SER A 403 3.63 -4.21 1.45
C SER A 403 4.86 -4.63 0.65
N PHE A 404 5.54 -3.65 0.03
CA PHE A 404 6.76 -3.92 -0.73
C PHE A 404 7.89 -4.46 0.17
N GLN A 405 8.10 -3.84 1.34
CA GLN A 405 9.10 -4.27 2.30
C GLN A 405 8.83 -5.69 2.80
N GLY A 406 7.58 -5.99 3.16
CA GLY A 406 7.21 -7.33 3.62
C GLY A 406 7.51 -8.39 2.55
N MET A 407 7.14 -8.14 1.28
CA MET A 407 7.44 -9.06 0.19
C MET A 407 8.96 -9.23 -0.08
N GLN A 408 9.75 -8.17 0.06
CA GLN A 408 11.22 -8.26 -0.02
C GLN A 408 11.81 -9.12 1.09
N GLU A 409 11.37 -8.93 2.33
CA GLU A 409 11.83 -9.72 3.48
C GLU A 409 11.44 -11.20 3.33
N ILE A 410 10.20 -11.49 2.91
CA ILE A 410 9.73 -12.85 2.60
C ILE A 410 10.66 -13.51 1.57
N ALA A 411 10.91 -12.84 0.44
CA ALA A 411 11.76 -13.38 -0.61
C ALA A 411 13.20 -13.59 -0.14
N TYR A 412 13.75 -12.65 0.62
CA TYR A 412 15.10 -12.74 1.17
C TYR A 412 15.25 -13.96 2.09
N ILE A 413 14.33 -14.14 3.04
CA ILE A 413 14.33 -15.29 3.95
C ILE A 413 14.19 -16.59 3.16
N ALA A 414 13.23 -16.64 2.21
CA ALA A 414 12.96 -17.82 1.41
C ALA A 414 14.17 -18.25 0.55
N GLN A 415 14.85 -17.29 -0.08
CA GLN A 415 16.03 -17.56 -0.90
C GLN A 415 17.23 -17.98 -0.05
N SER A 416 17.43 -17.32 1.09
CA SER A 416 18.57 -17.58 1.99
C SER A 416 18.46 -18.95 2.65
N LEU A 417 17.30 -19.28 3.23
CA LEU A 417 17.07 -20.57 3.87
C LEU A 417 16.87 -21.69 2.83
N GLY A 418 16.29 -21.34 1.68
CA GLY A 418 16.04 -22.21 0.53
C GLY A 418 17.27 -22.66 -0.25
N SER A 419 18.49 -22.37 0.21
CA SER A 419 19.73 -22.67 -0.49
C SER A 419 19.76 -22.12 -1.93
N GLN A 420 19.16 -20.94 -2.15
CA GLN A 420 19.08 -20.27 -3.45
C GLN A 420 18.35 -21.05 -4.56
N LYS A 421 17.67 -22.15 -4.23
CA LYS A 421 16.80 -22.87 -5.17
C LYS A 421 15.72 -21.95 -5.75
N PRO A 422 15.30 -22.14 -7.01
CA PRO A 422 14.10 -21.52 -7.57
C PRO A 422 12.88 -21.67 -6.65
N ILE A 423 12.01 -20.67 -6.66
CA ILE A 423 10.82 -20.62 -5.81
C ILE A 423 9.58 -20.74 -6.69
N LEU A 424 8.67 -21.63 -6.30
CA LEU A 424 7.28 -21.58 -6.71
C LEU A 424 6.54 -20.72 -5.69
N TYR A 425 6.14 -19.52 -6.10
CA TYR A 425 5.24 -18.69 -5.32
C TYR A 425 3.80 -19.16 -5.54
N GLY A 426 3.05 -19.38 -4.46
CA GLY A 426 1.61 -19.58 -4.48
C GLY A 426 0.91 -18.29 -4.15
N PHE A 427 0.10 -17.77 -5.07
CA PHE A 427 -0.82 -16.68 -4.80
C PHE A 427 -2.22 -17.11 -5.22
N ILE A 428 -2.83 -17.91 -4.35
CA ILE A 428 -4.05 -18.66 -4.62
C ILE A 428 -5.17 -18.25 -3.66
N GLY A 429 -6.37 -18.81 -3.83
CA GLY A 429 -7.49 -18.52 -2.93
C GLY A 429 -8.35 -17.32 -3.30
N ASN A 430 -8.19 -16.77 -4.51
CA ASN A 430 -8.81 -15.50 -4.94
C ASN A 430 -8.30 -14.27 -4.19
N THR A 431 -7.15 -14.35 -3.52
CA THR A 431 -6.60 -13.29 -2.67
C THR A 431 -6.37 -11.99 -3.44
N ILE A 432 -5.88 -12.05 -4.68
CA ILE A 432 -5.73 -10.89 -5.58
C ILE A 432 -7.02 -10.08 -5.77
N ALA A 433 -8.19 -10.73 -5.66
CA ALA A 433 -9.46 -10.07 -5.84
C ALA A 433 -9.87 -9.24 -4.62
N ASN A 434 -9.31 -9.56 -3.45
CA ASN A 434 -9.73 -9.00 -2.17
C ASN A 434 -8.91 -7.78 -1.76
N VAL A 435 -7.65 -7.69 -2.21
CA VAL A 435 -6.77 -6.56 -1.92
C VAL A 435 -7.31 -5.27 -2.55
N ASP A 436 -7.06 -4.12 -1.91
CA ASP A 436 -7.54 -2.85 -2.43
C ASP A 436 -6.82 -2.44 -3.72
N ASN A 437 -5.51 -2.71 -3.82
CA ASN A 437 -4.67 -2.40 -4.99
C ASN A 437 -4.02 -3.66 -5.61
N PRO A 438 -4.75 -4.41 -6.48
CA PRO A 438 -4.23 -5.63 -7.10
C PRO A 438 -2.92 -5.42 -7.88
N LYS A 439 -2.78 -4.28 -8.56
CA LYS A 439 -1.60 -3.93 -9.36
C LYS A 439 -0.34 -3.81 -8.51
N GLN A 440 -0.43 -3.12 -7.38
CA GLN A 440 0.68 -2.97 -6.45
C GLN A 440 1.10 -4.32 -5.86
N VAL A 441 0.14 -5.12 -5.38
CA VAL A 441 0.44 -6.42 -4.75
C VAL A 441 1.10 -7.38 -5.75
N LEU A 442 0.55 -7.52 -6.96
CA LEU A 442 1.18 -8.36 -7.99
C LEU A 442 2.56 -7.80 -8.39
N GLY A 443 2.70 -6.48 -8.49
CA GLY A 443 3.99 -5.83 -8.76
C GLY A 443 5.04 -6.13 -7.69
N ASN A 444 4.68 -6.13 -6.40
CA ASN A 444 5.59 -6.47 -5.30
C ASN A 444 6.13 -7.90 -5.45
N ILE A 445 5.26 -8.86 -5.82
CA ILE A 445 5.65 -10.25 -6.07
C ILE A 445 6.59 -10.33 -7.28
N VAL A 446 6.23 -9.72 -8.41
CA VAL A 446 7.04 -9.74 -9.64
C VAL A 446 8.43 -9.12 -9.41
N ASN A 447 8.51 -8.06 -8.62
CA ASN A 447 9.76 -7.36 -8.34
C ASN A 447 10.80 -8.26 -7.64
N VAL A 448 10.37 -9.20 -6.81
CA VAL A 448 11.27 -10.11 -6.07
C VAL A 448 11.49 -11.45 -6.77
N MET A 449 10.63 -11.80 -7.74
CA MET A 449 10.78 -13.01 -8.54
C MET A 449 12.02 -12.93 -9.45
N ARG A 450 12.84 -13.98 -9.45
CA ARG A 450 13.88 -14.21 -10.46
C ARG A 450 13.26 -14.78 -11.74
N THR A 451 14.03 -14.79 -12.81
CA THR A 451 13.58 -15.28 -14.13
C THR A 451 13.20 -16.77 -14.12
N GLU A 452 13.82 -17.56 -13.26
CA GLU A 452 13.58 -18.99 -13.08
C GLU A 452 12.51 -19.32 -12.05
N ASP A 453 12.05 -18.34 -11.26
CA ASP A 453 10.96 -18.51 -10.31
C ASP A 453 9.62 -18.64 -11.04
N LEU A 454 8.68 -19.35 -10.42
CA LEU A 454 7.35 -19.59 -10.95
C LEU A 454 6.30 -19.01 -9.99
N LEU A 455 5.13 -18.66 -10.52
CA LEU A 455 3.99 -18.21 -9.75
C LEU A 455 2.75 -19.01 -10.14
N ILE A 456 2.21 -19.81 -9.21
CA ILE A 456 0.87 -20.38 -9.35
C ILE A 456 -0.14 -19.38 -8.82
N PHE A 457 -1.03 -18.93 -9.71
CA PHE A 457 -1.94 -17.82 -9.48
C PHE A 457 -3.39 -18.28 -9.64
N GLU A 458 -4.27 -17.93 -8.70
CA GLU A 458 -5.70 -18.22 -8.78
C GLU A 458 -6.55 -16.95 -8.64
N ALA A 459 -7.54 -16.81 -9.52
CA ALA A 459 -8.56 -15.77 -9.39
C ALA A 459 -9.94 -16.31 -9.78
N GLN A 460 -10.99 -15.73 -9.19
CA GLN A 460 -12.35 -15.95 -9.62
C GLN A 460 -12.61 -15.27 -10.96
N ILE A 461 -13.34 -15.97 -11.81
CA ILE A 461 -13.69 -15.48 -13.14
C ILE A 461 -15.20 -15.42 -13.35
N VAL A 462 -15.59 -14.55 -14.26
CA VAL A 462 -16.95 -14.44 -14.78
C VAL A 462 -16.90 -14.44 -16.31
N ASN A 463 -17.80 -15.18 -16.94
CA ASN A 463 -17.90 -15.22 -18.40
C ASN A 463 -18.39 -13.85 -18.91
N ALA A 464 -17.71 -13.29 -19.90
CA ALA A 464 -18.07 -12.00 -20.48
C ALA A 464 -19.52 -11.98 -21.02
N SER A 465 -20.02 -13.12 -21.53
CA SER A 465 -21.38 -13.21 -22.08
C SER A 465 -22.49 -12.99 -21.03
N VAL A 466 -22.22 -13.25 -19.75
CA VAL A 466 -23.21 -13.03 -18.69
C VAL A 466 -23.20 -11.59 -18.16
N LEU A 467 -22.23 -10.77 -18.60
CA LEU A 467 -22.15 -9.34 -18.30
C LEU A 467 -22.81 -8.46 -19.37
N GLU A 468 -23.29 -9.07 -20.47
CA GLU A 468 -24.10 -8.41 -21.48
C GLU A 468 -25.39 -7.85 -20.88
N VAL A 469 -25.89 -6.74 -21.44
CA VAL A 469 -26.98 -5.93 -20.86
C VAL A 469 -28.21 -6.78 -20.49
N GLU A 470 -28.54 -7.77 -21.32
CA GLU A 470 -29.72 -8.64 -21.13
C GLU A 470 -29.62 -9.55 -19.90
N ARG A 471 -28.42 -10.00 -19.51
CA ARG A 471 -28.19 -10.98 -18.42
C ARG A 471 -27.45 -10.40 -17.22
N ARG A 472 -26.99 -9.15 -17.33
CA ARG A 472 -26.17 -8.49 -16.33
C ARG A 472 -26.86 -8.42 -14.97
N GLN A 473 -28.13 -8.00 -14.95
CA GLN A 473 -28.88 -7.83 -13.71
C GLN A 473 -29.05 -9.17 -12.98
N GLU A 474 -29.42 -10.23 -13.71
CA GLU A 474 -29.53 -11.58 -13.13
C GLU A 474 -28.19 -12.09 -12.57
N THR A 475 -27.09 -11.76 -13.25
CA THR A 475 -25.73 -12.12 -12.80
C THR A 475 -25.35 -11.36 -11.54
N ILE A 476 -25.60 -10.05 -11.49
CA ILE A 476 -25.40 -9.20 -10.31
C ILE A 476 -26.16 -9.78 -9.11
N GLU A 477 -27.44 -10.08 -9.27
CA GLU A 477 -28.28 -10.66 -8.21
C GLU A 477 -27.85 -12.08 -7.80
N SER A 478 -27.37 -12.88 -8.75
CA SER A 478 -26.80 -14.19 -8.44
C SER A 478 -25.52 -14.06 -7.62
N VAL A 479 -24.61 -13.16 -8.02
CA VAL A 479 -23.35 -12.93 -7.31
C VAL A 479 -23.60 -12.31 -5.94
N GLN A 480 -24.51 -11.36 -5.82
CA GLN A 480 -24.88 -10.77 -4.53
C GLN A 480 -25.32 -11.84 -3.52
N ARG A 481 -26.14 -12.81 -3.96
CA ARG A 481 -26.58 -13.94 -3.12
C ARG A 481 -25.45 -14.86 -2.65
N GLU A 482 -24.33 -14.94 -3.37
CA GLU A 482 -23.17 -15.75 -2.98
C GLU A 482 -22.53 -15.26 -1.66
N TYR A 483 -22.64 -13.95 -1.38
CA TYR A 483 -22.05 -13.30 -0.22
C TYR A 483 -23.06 -13.08 0.93
N LEU A 484 -24.32 -13.50 0.76
CA LEU A 484 -25.37 -13.39 1.79
C LEU A 484 -25.46 -14.62 2.70
N SER A 485 -24.57 -15.62 2.55
CA SER A 485 -24.61 -16.82 3.41
C SER A 485 -24.32 -16.45 4.87
N HIS A 486 -24.97 -17.17 5.78
CA HIS A 486 -24.85 -16.88 7.22
C HIS A 486 -23.41 -16.93 7.71
N CYS A 487 -22.65 -17.96 7.33
CA CYS A 487 -21.26 -18.12 7.76
C CYS A 487 -20.34 -17.07 7.14
N PHE A 488 -20.54 -16.70 5.86
CA PHE A 488 -19.73 -15.65 5.25
C PHE A 488 -20.02 -14.27 5.87
N ARG A 489 -21.29 -13.96 6.14
CA ARG A 489 -21.67 -12.72 6.84
C ARG A 489 -21.01 -12.63 8.21
N ASN A 490 -20.99 -13.73 8.97
CA ASN A 490 -20.34 -13.75 10.28
C ASN A 490 -18.82 -13.54 10.16
N PHE A 491 -18.19 -14.13 9.14
CA PHE A 491 -16.80 -13.84 8.81
C PHE A 491 -16.59 -12.36 8.48
N ALA A 492 -17.35 -11.76 7.57
CA ALA A 492 -17.19 -10.36 7.19
C ALA A 492 -17.36 -9.39 8.38
N LEU A 493 -18.27 -9.70 9.31
CA LEU A 493 -18.48 -8.88 10.51
C LEU A 493 -17.44 -9.12 11.62
N SER A 494 -16.72 -10.24 11.59
CA SER A 494 -15.91 -10.69 12.73
C SER A 494 -14.78 -9.73 13.10
N ALA A 495 -14.10 -9.16 12.11
CA ALA A 495 -13.00 -8.22 12.35
C ALA A 495 -13.50 -6.92 13.01
N LEU A 496 -14.64 -6.39 12.56
CA LEU A 496 -15.26 -5.21 13.19
C LEU A 496 -15.66 -5.52 14.65
N LEU A 497 -16.33 -6.65 14.87
CA LEU A 497 -16.84 -7.02 16.20
C LEU A 497 -15.74 -7.44 17.18
N GLN A 498 -14.61 -7.94 16.70
CA GLN A 498 -13.48 -8.27 17.55
C GLN A 498 -12.74 -7.01 18.04
N ASN A 499 -12.66 -5.98 17.19
CA ASN A 499 -11.85 -4.80 17.45
C ASN A 499 -12.66 -3.59 17.95
N THR A 500 -13.95 -3.76 18.22
CA THR A 500 -14.82 -2.70 18.74
C THR A 500 -15.81 -3.25 19.77
N ASP A 501 -16.37 -2.37 20.61
CA ASP A 501 -17.48 -2.70 21.51
C ASP A 501 -18.86 -2.57 20.84
N LEU A 502 -18.92 -2.48 19.50
CA LEU A 502 -20.12 -2.19 18.73
C LEU A 502 -21.26 -3.14 19.12
N THR A 503 -22.20 -2.62 19.91
CA THR A 503 -23.29 -3.41 20.50
C THR A 503 -24.54 -3.26 19.66
N ILE A 504 -24.96 -4.36 19.02
CA ILE A 504 -26.14 -4.42 18.16
C ILE A 504 -26.87 -5.73 18.43
N GLU A 505 -28.19 -5.65 18.56
CA GLU A 505 -29.04 -6.81 18.76
C GLU A 505 -28.91 -7.80 17.58
N PRO A 506 -28.92 -9.12 17.82
CA PRO A 506 -28.72 -10.11 16.75
C PRO A 506 -29.64 -9.93 15.53
N ASN A 507 -30.89 -9.53 15.76
CA ASN A 507 -31.87 -9.31 14.69
C ASN A 507 -31.56 -8.04 13.87
N GLU A 508 -31.09 -6.98 14.53
CA GLU A 508 -30.69 -5.72 13.87
C GLU A 508 -29.40 -5.94 13.05
N ARG A 509 -28.45 -6.71 13.60
CA ARG A 509 -27.17 -7.04 12.95
C ARG A 509 -27.37 -7.71 11.58
N GLY A 510 -28.36 -8.59 11.45
CA GLY A 510 -28.68 -9.24 10.19
C GLY A 510 -29.14 -8.27 9.10
N ASN A 511 -29.89 -7.24 9.47
CA ASN A 511 -30.40 -6.20 8.58
C ASN A 511 -29.36 -5.11 8.24
N SER A 512 -28.30 -5.01 9.04
CA SER A 512 -27.19 -4.09 8.80
C SER A 512 -26.15 -4.60 7.80
N TYR A 513 -26.18 -5.88 7.43
CA TYR A 513 -25.24 -6.42 6.45
C TYR A 513 -25.75 -6.25 5.02
N ILE A 514 -25.02 -5.47 4.23
CA ILE A 514 -25.37 -5.14 2.84
C ILE A 514 -24.27 -5.65 1.92
N VAL A 515 -24.65 -6.14 0.74
CA VAL A 515 -23.72 -6.55 -0.32
C VAL A 515 -24.07 -5.75 -1.55
N ASP A 516 -23.13 -4.95 -2.04
CA ASP A 516 -23.25 -4.23 -3.30
C ASP A 516 -22.38 -4.94 -4.35
N VAL A 517 -22.92 -5.09 -5.56
CA VAL A 517 -22.25 -5.74 -6.68
C VAL A 517 -22.40 -4.87 -7.91
N ASP A 518 -21.29 -4.33 -8.40
CA ASP A 518 -21.27 -3.36 -9.48
C ASP A 518 -20.25 -3.73 -10.56
N LEU A 519 -20.54 -3.31 -11.79
CA LEU A 519 -19.57 -3.40 -12.88
C LEU A 519 -18.62 -2.20 -12.77
N TYR A 520 -17.39 -2.47 -12.38
CA TYR A 520 -16.35 -1.47 -12.19
C TYR A 520 -15.42 -1.43 -13.40
N GLN A 521 -15.11 -0.21 -13.87
CA GLN A 521 -14.13 0.00 -14.92
C GLN A 521 -12.74 0.07 -14.31
N TRP A 522 -11.88 -0.86 -14.70
CA TRP A 522 -10.48 -0.93 -14.29
C TRP A 522 -9.55 -0.65 -15.49
N ASP A 523 -8.28 -0.38 -15.22
CA ASP A 523 -7.26 -0.05 -16.23
C ASP A 523 -7.09 -1.18 -17.27
N TYR A 524 -7.37 -2.42 -16.88
CA TYR A 524 -7.15 -3.62 -17.71
C TYR A 524 -8.44 -4.15 -18.37
N GLY A 525 -9.58 -3.52 -18.09
CA GLY A 525 -10.90 -3.94 -18.55
C GLY A 525 -11.98 -3.78 -17.49
N GLN A 526 -13.14 -4.38 -17.72
CA GLN A 526 -14.22 -4.36 -16.74
C GLN A 526 -14.07 -5.52 -15.75
N VAL A 527 -14.49 -5.29 -14.50
CA VAL A 527 -14.55 -6.31 -13.45
C VAL A 527 -15.88 -6.22 -12.73
N LEU A 528 -16.37 -7.34 -12.22
CA LEU A 528 -17.50 -7.34 -11.30
C LEU A 528 -16.94 -7.15 -9.89
N GLN A 529 -17.14 -5.99 -9.29
CA GLN A 529 -16.70 -5.68 -7.93
C GLN A 529 -17.81 -6.03 -6.94
N ILE A 530 -17.42 -6.62 -5.81
CA ILE A 530 -18.29 -7.00 -4.71
C ILE A 530 -17.79 -6.28 -3.47
N ASP A 531 -18.63 -5.45 -2.87
CA ASP A 531 -18.34 -4.77 -1.61
C ASP A 531 -19.38 -5.19 -0.56
N CYS A 532 -18.90 -5.66 0.58
CA CYS A 532 -19.74 -6.00 1.73
C CYS A 532 -19.64 -4.90 2.77
N PHE A 533 -20.77 -4.46 3.29
CA PHE A 533 -20.85 -3.35 4.23
C PHE A 533 -21.60 -3.74 5.50
N PHE A 534 -21.20 -3.10 6.60
CA PHE A 534 -22.07 -2.83 7.72
C PHE A 534 -22.71 -1.45 7.50
N GLU A 535 -24.04 -1.37 7.48
CA GLU A 535 -24.82 -0.13 7.39
C GLU A 535 -25.62 0.07 8.68
N ASN A 536 -25.55 1.27 9.26
CA ASN A 536 -26.42 1.60 10.39
C ASN A 536 -27.87 1.78 9.90
N ASN A 537 -28.63 0.69 10.01
CA ASN A 537 -30.05 0.61 9.67
C ASN A 537 -30.98 0.81 10.87
N THR A 538 -30.44 1.21 12.02
CA THR A 538 -31.26 1.53 13.19
C THR A 538 -31.80 2.96 13.10
N ASP A 539 -32.78 3.27 13.95
CA ASP A 539 -33.34 4.63 14.06
C ASP A 539 -32.53 5.57 14.96
N ARG A 540 -31.34 5.13 15.41
CA ARG A 540 -30.45 5.88 16.30
C ARG A 540 -29.02 5.86 15.77
N PRO A 541 -28.16 6.84 16.13
CA PRO A 541 -26.73 6.68 15.95
C PRO A 541 -26.24 5.47 16.75
N LEU A 542 -25.26 4.77 16.19
CA LEU A 542 -24.53 3.73 16.90
C LEU A 542 -23.20 4.30 17.36
N TYR A 543 -22.65 3.74 18.43
CA TYR A 543 -21.36 4.12 18.97
C TYR A 543 -20.49 2.88 19.03
N MET A 544 -19.23 3.06 18.67
CA MET A 544 -18.18 2.06 18.84
C MET A 544 -16.99 2.72 19.51
N THR A 545 -16.58 2.15 20.64
CA THR A 545 -15.35 2.46 21.35
C THR A 545 -14.24 1.59 20.78
N LEU A 546 -13.16 2.23 20.35
CA LEU A 546 -11.96 1.57 19.87
C LEU A 546 -11.05 1.18 21.05
N ILE A 547 -9.96 0.47 20.79
CA ILE A 547 -9.05 -0.01 21.85
C ILE A 547 -8.31 1.15 22.50
N THR A 548 -8.07 2.24 21.78
CA THR A 548 -7.54 3.50 22.32
C THR A 548 -8.54 4.30 23.17
N GLU A 549 -9.70 3.73 23.51
CA GLU A 549 -10.80 4.37 24.25
C GLU A 549 -11.48 5.54 23.52
N GLU A 550 -11.11 5.80 22.26
CA GLU A 550 -11.78 6.77 21.42
C GLU A 550 -13.17 6.25 20.99
N THR A 551 -14.20 7.08 21.15
CA THR A 551 -15.56 6.74 20.72
C THR A 551 -15.86 7.32 19.35
N VAL A 552 -16.22 6.44 18.43
CA VAL A 552 -16.64 6.78 17.08
C VAL A 552 -18.15 6.64 16.96
N MET A 553 -18.80 7.69 16.43
CA MET A 553 -20.24 7.68 16.14
C MET A 553 -20.49 7.27 14.68
N LEU A 554 -21.45 6.36 14.49
CA LEU A 554 -22.00 5.99 13.19
C LEU A 554 -23.40 6.57 13.04
N ASP A 555 -23.55 7.54 12.15
CA ASP A 555 -24.83 8.14 11.80
C ASP A 555 -25.77 7.14 11.11
N LYS A 556 -27.06 7.45 11.05
CA LYS A 556 -28.03 6.64 10.31
C LYS A 556 -27.62 6.55 8.84
N LYS A 557 -27.66 5.35 8.26
CA LYS A 557 -27.19 5.02 6.90
C LYS A 557 -25.68 5.17 6.67
N GLU A 558 -24.90 5.50 7.69
CA GLU A 558 -23.45 5.46 7.58
C GLU A 558 -22.98 4.00 7.41
N ARG A 559 -21.96 3.81 6.58
CA ARG A 559 -21.44 2.50 6.18
C ARG A 559 -19.99 2.31 6.62
N ILE A 560 -19.66 1.09 6.99
CA ILE A 560 -18.29 0.58 7.12
C ILE A 560 -18.12 -0.53 6.09
N ARG A 561 -17.13 -0.42 5.19
CA ARG A 561 -16.79 -1.52 4.28
C ARG A 561 -16.10 -2.63 5.05
N LEU A 562 -16.69 -3.82 5.06
CA LEU A 562 -16.19 -4.98 5.80
C LEU A 562 -15.26 -5.86 4.98
N TYR A 563 -15.53 -5.93 3.67
CA TYR A 563 -14.85 -6.85 2.77
C TYR A 563 -15.02 -6.38 1.32
N ARG A 564 -14.00 -6.63 0.50
CA ARG A 564 -14.02 -6.39 -0.95
C ARG A 564 -13.60 -7.67 -1.66
N SER A 565 -14.21 -7.92 -2.81
CA SER A 565 -13.78 -8.98 -3.74
C SER A 565 -14.09 -8.59 -5.18
N ARG A 566 -13.59 -9.39 -6.13
CA ARG A 566 -13.78 -9.17 -7.56
C ARG A 566 -13.93 -10.50 -8.30
N LYS A 567 -14.69 -10.47 -9.40
CA LYS A 567 -14.67 -11.52 -10.42
C LYS A 567 -14.23 -10.91 -11.74
N PHE A 568 -13.24 -11.55 -12.36
CA PHE A 568 -12.60 -11.01 -13.55
C PHE A 568 -13.13 -11.71 -14.81
N PRO A 569 -13.53 -10.98 -15.85
CA PRO A 569 -13.50 -11.52 -17.19
C PRO A 569 -12.11 -12.05 -17.52
N GLN A 570 -12.03 -13.18 -18.21
CA GLN A 570 -10.75 -13.84 -18.50
C GLN A 570 -9.79 -12.91 -19.25
N HIS A 571 -10.29 -12.15 -20.23
CA HIS A 571 -9.48 -11.20 -21.00
C HIS A 571 -8.92 -10.07 -20.13
N THR A 572 -9.71 -9.53 -19.19
CA THR A 572 -9.25 -8.51 -18.23
C THR A 572 -8.11 -9.06 -17.38
N LEU A 573 -8.22 -10.30 -16.91
CA LEU A 573 -7.18 -10.93 -16.11
C LEU A 573 -5.90 -11.21 -16.92
N HIS A 574 -6.03 -11.64 -18.18
CA HIS A 574 -4.88 -11.80 -19.08
C HIS A 574 -4.16 -10.47 -19.32
N ASN A 575 -4.91 -9.41 -19.62
CA ASN A 575 -4.35 -8.07 -19.80
C ASN A 575 -3.60 -7.62 -18.54
N PHE A 576 -4.19 -7.83 -17.37
CA PHE A 576 -3.58 -7.51 -16.09
C PHE A 576 -2.26 -8.26 -15.88
N VAL A 577 -2.26 -9.59 -16.03
CA VAL A 577 -1.07 -10.45 -15.88
C VAL A 577 0.04 -10.02 -16.85
N HIS A 578 -0.30 -9.80 -18.12
CA HIS A 578 0.67 -9.36 -19.13
C HIS A 578 1.24 -7.98 -18.83
N ALA A 579 0.41 -7.02 -18.44
CA ALA A 579 0.86 -5.68 -18.08
C ALA A 579 1.74 -5.66 -16.82
N SER A 580 1.65 -6.68 -15.96
CA SER A 580 2.53 -6.87 -14.81
C SER A 580 3.87 -7.53 -15.15
N GLY A 581 4.19 -7.76 -16.43
CA GLY A 581 5.46 -8.35 -16.84
C GLY A 581 5.54 -9.87 -16.63
N LEU A 582 4.40 -10.55 -16.61
CA LEU A 582 4.31 -12.01 -16.49
C LEU A 582 3.89 -12.64 -17.82
N ARG A 583 4.48 -13.81 -18.11
CA ARG A 583 4.03 -14.71 -19.18
C ARG A 583 3.24 -15.87 -18.59
N ILE A 584 2.16 -16.25 -19.27
CA ILE A 584 1.37 -17.43 -18.93
C ILE A 584 2.02 -18.66 -19.58
N LEU A 585 2.50 -19.60 -18.77
CA LEU A 585 3.05 -20.88 -19.25
C LEU A 585 1.96 -21.91 -19.54
N GLY A 586 0.93 -21.90 -18.70
CA GLY A 586 -0.24 -22.76 -18.80
C GLY A 586 -1.36 -22.26 -17.91
N GLN A 587 -2.60 -22.63 -18.22
CA GLN A 587 -3.76 -22.25 -17.42
C GLN A 587 -4.85 -23.30 -17.54
N ASN A 588 -5.65 -23.45 -16.49
CA ASN A 588 -6.85 -24.26 -16.49
C ASN A 588 -7.98 -23.50 -15.79
N GLN A 589 -9.22 -23.71 -16.24
CA GLN A 589 -10.36 -22.99 -15.67
C GLN A 589 -11.55 -23.91 -15.43
N TYR A 590 -12.29 -23.60 -14.39
CA TYR A 590 -13.60 -24.15 -14.12
C TYR A 590 -14.64 -23.04 -14.28
N LEU A 591 -15.73 -23.32 -15.00
CA LEU A 591 -16.90 -22.46 -15.09
C LEU A 591 -18.13 -23.26 -14.72
N SER A 592 -18.96 -22.68 -13.85
CA SER A 592 -20.28 -23.21 -13.55
C SER A 592 -21.29 -22.87 -14.64
N GLU A 593 -22.46 -23.50 -14.60
CA GLU A 593 -23.60 -23.18 -15.46
C GLU A 593 -24.06 -21.71 -15.34
N LYS A 594 -23.77 -21.07 -14.21
CA LYS A 594 -24.07 -19.65 -13.96
C LYS A 594 -23.06 -18.69 -14.61
N GLY A 595 -22.04 -19.21 -15.30
CA GLY A 595 -21.00 -18.41 -15.94
C GLY A 595 -19.97 -17.83 -14.97
N THR A 596 -19.95 -18.25 -13.69
CA THR A 596 -18.92 -17.90 -12.71
C THR A 596 -18.06 -19.11 -12.36
N GLY A 597 -16.81 -18.89 -11.96
CA GLY A 597 -15.92 -19.96 -11.55
C GLY A 597 -14.54 -19.43 -11.15
N PHE A 598 -13.48 -20.17 -11.50
CA PHE A 598 -12.11 -19.77 -11.22
C PHE A 598 -11.16 -20.21 -12.33
N ILE A 599 -10.02 -19.54 -12.39
CA ILE A 599 -8.89 -19.89 -13.25
C ILE A 599 -7.66 -20.07 -12.38
N VAL A 600 -6.83 -21.06 -12.73
CA VAL A 600 -5.50 -21.25 -12.17
C VAL A 600 -4.51 -21.12 -13.31
N MET A 601 -3.48 -20.30 -13.11
CA MET A 601 -2.43 -20.05 -14.10
C MET A 601 -1.07 -20.39 -13.50
N MET A 602 -0.19 -20.94 -14.34
CA MET A 602 1.24 -21.01 -14.07
C MET A 602 1.91 -19.85 -14.81
N LEU A 603 2.54 -18.97 -14.05
CA LEU A 603 3.11 -17.72 -14.53
C LEU A 603 4.62 -17.70 -14.32
N GLN A 604 5.31 -16.93 -15.15
CA GLN A 604 6.75 -16.69 -15.02
C GLN A 604 7.07 -15.24 -15.39
N ARG A 605 8.08 -14.66 -14.75
CA ARG A 605 8.56 -13.32 -15.06
C ARG A 605 9.09 -13.24 -16.50
N GLN A 606 8.73 -12.19 -17.23
CA GLN A 606 9.33 -11.87 -18.53
C GLN A 606 10.72 -11.25 -18.32
N ASN A 607 11.65 -11.59 -19.20
CA ASN A 607 13.02 -11.06 -19.18
C ASN A 607 13.06 -9.58 -19.52
#